data_AF-A0AAW8KRC5-F1
#
_entry.id   AF-A0AAW8KRC5-F1
#
_cell.length_a   1.000
_cell.length_b   1.000
_cell.length_c   1.000
_cell.angle_alpha   90.00
_cell.angle_beta   90.00
_cell.angle_gamma   90.00
#
_symmetry.space_group_name_H-M   'P 1'
#
loop_
_entity.id
_entity.type
_entity.pdbx_description
1 polymer ?
#
loop_
_entity_poly.entity_id
_entity_poly.type
_entity_poly.pdbx_seq_one_letter_code
_entity_poly.pdbx_strand_id
1 'polypeptide(L)'
;QATKLWHVGNGYTNEPVLRLAKQLTENTFADKVFFCNSGAEANEAALKLARKVGLDSGVTGKSGIVAFNNAFHGRTLFTVSAGGQPKYSQDFAPLPNGISHVAFNDL
;
A
#
# COMPACT_ATOMS: atom_id res chain seq x y z
N GLN A 1 12.11 -9.25 -22.77
CA GLN A 1 10.83 -9.92 -22.45
C GLN A 1 9.72 -9.62 -23.47
N ALA A 2 9.65 -8.41 -24.01
CA ALA A 2 8.66 -7.99 -25.02
C ALA A 2 8.67 -8.74 -26.38
N THR A 3 9.56 -9.71 -26.58
CA THR A 3 9.52 -10.59 -27.77
C THR A 3 9.26 -12.05 -27.38
N LYS A 4 9.03 -12.33 -26.09
CA LYS A 4 8.84 -13.67 -25.53
C LYS A 4 7.45 -13.84 -24.89
N LEU A 5 7.12 -13.02 -23.89
CA LEU A 5 5.86 -13.14 -23.14
C LEU A 5 5.58 -11.86 -22.34
N TRP A 6 4.42 -11.22 -22.54
CA TRP A 6 4.13 -9.89 -21.94
C TRP A 6 3.25 -9.99 -20.71
N HIS A 7 2.17 -10.77 -20.78
CA HIS A 7 1.19 -10.88 -19.71
C HIS A 7 0.52 -12.26 -19.73
N VAL A 8 0.34 -12.86 -18.54
CA VAL A 8 -0.32 -14.16 -18.35
C VAL A 8 -1.36 -14.14 -17.24
N GLY A 9 -1.76 -12.94 -16.79
CA GLY A 9 -2.53 -12.76 -15.57
C GLY A 9 -1.75 -13.22 -14.32
N ASN A 10 -2.47 -13.36 -13.20
CA ASN A 10 -1.92 -13.78 -11.91
C ASN A 10 -2.32 -15.23 -11.53
N GLY A 11 -3.04 -15.95 -12.40
CA GLY A 11 -3.32 -17.38 -12.21
C GLY A 11 -2.07 -18.26 -12.45
N TYR A 12 -1.07 -17.68 -13.10
CA TYR A 12 0.24 -18.28 -13.33
C TYR A 12 1.32 -17.32 -12.85
N THR A 13 2.48 -17.87 -12.49
CA THR A 13 3.70 -17.08 -12.30
C THR A 13 4.53 -17.04 -13.58
N ASN A 14 5.60 -16.25 -13.58
CA ASN A 14 6.58 -16.22 -14.66
C ASN A 14 8.00 -16.05 -14.11
N GLU A 15 8.97 -16.52 -14.87
CA GLU A 15 10.38 -16.53 -14.45
C GLU A 15 10.90 -15.12 -14.06
N PRO A 16 10.63 -14.02 -14.81
CA PRO A 16 11.02 -12.68 -14.39
C PRO A 16 10.49 -12.26 -13.02
N VAL A 17 9.20 -12.52 -12.73
CA VAL A 17 8.57 -12.18 -11.45
C VAL A 17 9.23 -12.95 -10.30
N LEU A 18 9.47 -14.25 -10.47
CA LEU A 18 10.11 -15.08 -9.44
C LEU A 18 11.55 -14.65 -9.17
N ARG A 19 12.30 -14.33 -10.23
CA ARG A 19 13.69 -13.86 -10.11
C ARG A 19 13.77 -12.55 -9.33
N LEU A 20 12.91 -11.59 -9.67
CA LEU A 20 12.86 -10.30 -8.97
C LEU A 20 12.39 -10.46 -7.52
N ALA A 21 11.37 -11.28 -7.26
CA ALA A 21 10.92 -11.59 -5.91
C ALA A 21 12.07 -12.14 -5.06
N LYS A 22 12.80 -13.14 -5.59
CA LYS A 22 13.95 -13.74 -4.90
C LYS A 22 15.02 -12.70 -4.57
N GLN A 23 15.39 -11.86 -5.54
CA GLN A 23 16.37 -10.78 -5.31
C GLN A 23 15.91 -9.83 -4.20
N LEU A 24 14.64 -9.43 -4.19
CA LEU A 24 14.12 -8.54 -3.16
C LEU A 24 14.11 -9.20 -1.77
N THR A 25 13.72 -10.47 -1.67
CA THR A 25 13.69 -11.18 -0.38
C THR A 25 15.08 -11.47 0.17
N GLU A 26 16.07 -11.75 -0.70
CA GLU A 26 17.45 -12.01 -0.27
C GLU A 26 18.22 -10.75 0.16
N ASN A 27 17.76 -9.56 -0.24
CA ASN A 27 18.48 -8.29 -0.02
C ASN A 27 17.73 -7.29 0.87
N THR A 28 16.61 -7.69 1.47
CA THR A 28 15.81 -6.82 2.35
C THR A 28 15.28 -7.61 3.56
N PHE A 29 14.48 -6.96 4.40
CA PHE A 29 13.81 -7.63 5.53
C PHE A 29 12.64 -8.53 5.10
N ALA A 30 12.24 -8.51 3.82
CA ALA A 30 10.99 -9.08 3.37
C ALA A 30 11.08 -10.59 3.13
N ASP A 31 10.12 -11.36 3.65
CA ASP A 31 9.96 -12.78 3.32
C ASP A 31 9.15 -13.02 2.04
N LYS A 32 8.30 -12.06 1.65
CA LYS A 32 7.38 -12.15 0.50
C LYS A 32 7.21 -10.80 -0.18
N VAL A 33 6.86 -10.82 -1.47
CA VAL A 33 6.66 -9.63 -2.30
C VAL A 33 5.34 -9.72 -3.06
N PHE A 34 4.64 -8.60 -3.17
CA PHE A 34 3.49 -8.39 -4.05
C PHE A 34 3.87 -7.37 -5.13
N PHE A 35 3.54 -7.64 -6.39
CA PHE A 35 3.82 -6.75 -7.52
C PHE A 35 2.55 -6.06 -8.02
N CYS A 36 2.69 -4.78 -8.35
CA CYS A 36 1.65 -3.93 -8.92
C CYS A 36 2.27 -2.89 -9.87
N ASN A 37 1.44 -2.06 -10.49
CA ASN A 37 1.82 -1.21 -11.61
C ASN A 37 2.18 0.22 -11.17
N SER A 38 1.86 0.61 -9.95
CA SER A 38 2.15 1.95 -9.44
C SER A 38 2.40 1.98 -7.93
N GLY A 39 3.01 3.07 -7.45
CA GLY A 39 3.17 3.32 -6.02
C GLY A 39 1.82 3.49 -5.28
N ALA A 40 0.79 4.01 -5.95
CA ALA A 40 -0.55 4.12 -5.36
C ALA A 40 -1.17 2.74 -5.12
N GLU A 41 -1.04 1.80 -6.06
CA GLU A 41 -1.48 0.42 -5.88
C GLU A 41 -0.67 -0.31 -4.80
N ALA A 42 0.64 -0.06 -4.72
CA ALA A 42 1.49 -0.62 -3.66
C ALA A 42 1.04 -0.15 -2.28
N ASN A 43 0.77 1.15 -2.13
CA ASN A 43 0.28 1.73 -0.87
C ASN A 43 -1.15 1.27 -0.54
N GLU A 44 -2.05 1.14 -1.52
CA GLU A 44 -3.37 0.50 -1.31
C GLU A 44 -3.22 -0.91 -0.74
N ALA A 45 -2.35 -1.74 -1.35
CA ALA A 45 -2.09 -3.09 -0.88
C ALA A 45 -1.53 -3.09 0.56
N ALA A 46 -0.57 -2.21 0.86
CA ALA A 46 0.02 -2.09 2.19
C ALA A 46 -1.01 -1.65 3.25
N LEU A 47 -1.81 -0.60 2.97
CA LEU A 47 -2.84 -0.09 3.87
C LEU A 47 -3.93 -1.15 4.14
N LYS A 48 -4.36 -1.87 3.09
CA LYS A 48 -5.34 -2.95 3.20
C LYS A 48 -4.79 -4.14 3.99
N LEU A 49 -3.54 -4.52 3.75
CA LEU A 49 -2.89 -5.61 4.49
C LEU A 49 -2.73 -5.26 5.97
N ALA A 50 -2.28 -4.05 6.29
CA ALA A 50 -2.15 -3.59 7.67
C ALA A 50 -3.50 -3.60 8.41
N ARG A 51 -4.58 -3.11 7.78
CA ARG A 51 -5.93 -3.19 8.34
C ARG A 51 -6.39 -4.62 8.55
N LYS A 52 -6.19 -5.51 7.57
CA LYS A 52 -6.55 -6.92 7.68
C LYS A 52 -5.83 -7.58 8.85
N VAL A 53 -4.51 -7.42 8.94
CA VAL A 53 -3.70 -7.98 10.03
C VAL A 53 -4.13 -7.40 11.39
N GLY A 54 -4.43 -6.11 11.47
CA GLY A 54 -4.97 -5.49 12.67
C GLY A 54 -6.29 -6.13 13.12
N LEU A 55 -7.23 -6.31 12.20
CA LEU A 55 -8.51 -6.97 12.47
C LEU A 55 -8.36 -8.45 12.84
N ASP A 56 -7.41 -9.14 12.22
CA ASP A 56 -7.10 -10.56 12.49
C ASP A 56 -6.29 -10.74 13.79
N SER A 57 -5.83 -9.67 14.44
CA SER A 57 -4.97 -9.72 15.64
C SER A 57 -5.69 -10.07 16.96
N GLY A 58 -7.01 -10.27 16.92
CA GLY A 58 -7.84 -10.51 18.11
C GLY A 58 -8.19 -9.26 18.94
N VAL A 59 -7.68 -8.08 18.55
CA VAL A 59 -8.08 -6.80 19.14
C VAL A 59 -9.28 -6.25 18.37
N THR A 60 -10.44 -6.20 19.04
CA THR A 60 -11.69 -5.70 18.46
C THR A 60 -11.51 -4.30 17.88
N GLY A 61 -11.84 -4.14 16.59
CA GLY A 61 -11.84 -2.84 15.93
C GLY A 61 -10.46 -2.24 15.59
N LYS A 62 -9.37 -3.01 15.67
CA LYS A 62 -8.01 -2.52 15.37
C LYS A 62 -7.78 -2.29 13.86
N SER A 63 -8.34 -1.20 13.33
CA SER A 63 -8.25 -0.81 11.91
C SER A 63 -7.73 0.62 11.67
N GLY A 64 -7.42 1.34 12.75
CA GLY A 64 -6.92 2.71 12.71
C GLY A 64 -5.55 2.81 12.04
N ILE A 65 -5.32 3.91 11.32
CA ILE A 65 -4.06 4.25 10.66
C ILE A 65 -3.60 5.62 11.17
N VAL A 66 -2.35 5.71 11.61
CA VAL A 66 -1.69 6.98 11.89
C VAL A 66 -0.81 7.32 10.69
N ALA A 67 -0.99 8.52 10.15
CA ALA A 67 -0.22 9.09 9.06
C ALA A 67 0.27 10.50 9.45
N PHE A 68 0.98 11.17 8.55
CA PHE A 68 1.59 12.46 8.85
C PHE A 68 1.01 13.59 8.00
N ASN A 69 0.95 14.78 8.59
CA ASN A 69 0.67 16.01 7.85
C ASN A 69 1.72 16.21 6.75
N ASN A 70 1.28 16.70 5.58
CA ASN A 70 2.12 16.94 4.40
C ASN A 70 2.70 15.70 3.71
N ALA A 71 2.25 14.49 4.04
CA ALA A 71 2.68 13.26 3.37
C ALA A 71 2.18 13.17 1.90
N PHE A 72 2.61 12.13 1.19
CA PHE A 72 2.11 11.80 -0.13
C PHE A 72 2.19 10.29 -0.37
N HIS A 73 1.04 9.63 -0.55
CA HIS A 73 0.97 8.17 -0.74
C HIS A 73 0.30 7.75 -2.05
N GLY A 74 -0.16 8.71 -2.86
CA GLY A 74 -0.86 8.43 -4.11
C GLY A 74 -2.12 9.26 -4.27
N ARG A 75 -2.91 8.90 -5.29
CA ARG A 75 -4.12 9.61 -5.71
C ARG A 75 -5.37 8.74 -5.73
N THR A 76 -5.29 7.47 -5.33
CA THR A 76 -6.49 6.66 -5.08
C THR A 76 -7.17 7.16 -3.81
N LEU A 77 -8.47 6.91 -3.64
CA LEU A 77 -9.24 7.49 -2.54
C LEU A 77 -8.65 7.17 -1.14
N PHE A 78 -8.15 5.94 -0.93
CA PHE A 78 -7.53 5.58 0.36
C PHE A 78 -6.15 6.22 0.52
N THR A 79 -5.31 6.19 -0.52
CA THR A 79 -3.94 6.72 -0.44
C THR A 79 -3.89 8.24 -0.36
N VAL A 80 -4.78 8.95 -1.05
CA VAL A 80 -4.87 10.42 -0.96
C VAL A 80 -5.40 10.85 0.41
N SER A 81 -6.30 10.07 1.00
CA SER A 81 -6.80 10.29 2.37
C SER A 81 -5.69 10.04 3.41
N ALA A 82 -4.83 9.04 3.18
CA ALA A 82 -3.64 8.84 3.99
C ALA A 82 -2.58 9.96 3.82
N GLY A 83 -2.58 10.68 2.69
CA GLY A 83 -1.55 11.67 2.34
C GLY A 83 -1.51 12.94 3.20
N GLY A 84 -2.52 13.27 4.01
CA GLY A 84 -2.39 14.39 4.97
C GLY A 84 -2.22 15.77 4.34
N GLN A 85 -2.77 15.96 3.13
CA GLN A 85 -2.85 17.24 2.42
C GLN A 85 -4.30 17.48 1.97
N PRO A 86 -5.13 18.17 2.77
CA PRO A 86 -6.57 18.32 2.52
C PRO A 86 -6.93 18.83 1.12
N LYS A 87 -6.12 19.73 0.56
CA LYS A 87 -6.25 20.25 -0.82
C LYS A 87 -6.30 19.16 -1.91
N TYR A 88 -5.87 17.93 -1.63
CA TYR A 88 -5.89 16.82 -2.57
C TYR A 88 -7.03 15.83 -2.33
N SER A 89 -7.76 15.90 -1.21
CA SER A 89 -8.80 14.93 -0.84
C SER A 89 -10.16 15.55 -0.50
N GLN A 90 -10.21 16.82 -0.08
CA GLN A 90 -11.40 17.45 0.51
C GLN A 90 -12.66 17.40 -0.38
N ASP A 91 -12.49 17.47 -1.71
CA ASP A 91 -13.59 17.54 -2.67
C ASP A 91 -14.13 16.15 -3.06
N PHE A 92 -13.60 15.06 -2.48
CA PHE A 92 -13.98 13.67 -2.80
C PHE A 92 -14.67 12.94 -1.64
N ALA A 93 -15.18 13.69 -0.65
CA ALA A 93 -15.89 13.12 0.48
C ALA A 93 -17.14 12.32 0.04
N PRO A 94 -17.54 11.28 0.79
CA PRO A 94 -16.99 10.83 2.06
C PRO A 94 -15.65 10.08 1.91
N LEU A 95 -14.67 10.46 2.73
CA LEU A 95 -13.34 9.83 2.73
C LEU A 95 -13.32 8.57 3.61
N PRO A 96 -12.42 7.60 3.34
CA PRO A 96 -12.20 6.45 4.22
C PRO A 96 -11.89 6.89 5.65
N ASN A 97 -12.75 6.46 6.58
CA ASN A 97 -12.61 6.77 8.01
C ASN A 97 -11.43 6.01 8.64
N GLY A 98 -11.09 6.39 9.89
CA GLY A 98 -10.10 5.69 10.70
C GLY A 98 -8.64 6.01 10.31
N ILE A 99 -8.39 7.22 9.83
CA ILE A 99 -7.05 7.76 9.56
C ILE A 99 -6.89 9.02 10.41
N SER A 100 -5.83 9.09 11.23
CA SER A 100 -5.42 10.30 11.94
C SER A 100 -4.09 10.81 11.39
N HIS A 101 -3.92 12.14 11.39
CA HIS A 101 -2.69 12.79 10.95
C HIS A 101 -2.02 13.50 12.12
N VAL A 102 -0.72 13.25 12.29
CA VAL A 102 0.13 13.92 13.30
C VAL A 102 1.25 14.71 12.61
N ALA A 103 1.94 15.56 13.37
CA ALA A 103 3.12 16.26 12.84
C ALA A 103 4.24 15.26 12.54
N PHE A 104 4.90 15.43 11.40
CA PHE A 104 6.06 14.62 11.05
C PHE A 104 7.25 14.99 11.96
N ASN A 105 7.99 13.99 12.44
CA ASN A 105 9.09 14.13 13.42
C ASN A 105 8.67 14.69 14.80
N ASP A 106 7.44 14.43 15.24
CA ASP A 106 6.94 14.75 16.58
C ASP A 106 6.50 13.43 17.25
N LEU A 107 7.23 12.98 18.28
CA LEU A 107 7.07 11.69 18.97
C LEU A 107 6.47 11.89 20.36
#